data_AF-A0A0S6XBC9-F1
#
_entry.id   AF-A0A0S6XBC9-F1
#
_cell.length_a   1.000
_cell.length_b   1.000
_cell.length_c   1.000
_cell.angle_alpha   90.00
_cell.angle_beta   90.00
_cell.angle_gamma   90.00
#
_symmetry.space_group_name_H-M   'P 1'
#
loop_
_entity.id
_entity.type
_entity.pdbx_description
1 polymer ?
#
loop_
_entity_poly.entity_id
_entity_poly.type
_entity_poly.pdbx_seq_one_letter_code
_entity_poly.pdbx_strand_id
1 'polypeptide(L)'
;MYTPQSQQLAYAPTPYSYTPTSNLSLTINPDEEVTLSTNSTERDLYESLAEIYSIVITLDALERAYLKDSIPEAEYTETCNRLLKQYKSNLADENVSRVFRDLESFKMEWNMEVPRATERLKLGLPATVESPSARPAAQNQGSAAAATHIVAASENFITMFDAIKMNMLSKDTLHPILVETIQAVNKVTDTDFDSKGKIVQWLITLNQMRAAEDLTPEQARELQFDMNQAYDGFKSTLG
;
A
#
# COMPACT_ATOMS: atom_id res chain seq x y z
N MET A 1 -86.95 31.50 -31.08
CA MET A 1 -85.60 31.13 -31.56
C MET A 1 -85.00 30.17 -30.55
N TYR A 2 -84.73 28.95 -30.99
CA TYR A 2 -84.10 27.89 -30.20
C TYR A 2 -82.62 28.18 -30.01
N THR A 3 -82.12 28.06 -28.78
CA THR A 3 -80.73 27.66 -28.48
C THR A 3 -80.70 26.86 -27.17
N PRO A 4 -79.82 25.85 -27.07
CA PRO A 4 -80.14 24.58 -26.41
C PRO A 4 -79.67 24.50 -24.95
N GLN A 5 -80.40 23.72 -24.15
CA GLN A 5 -79.95 23.19 -22.86
C GLN A 5 -78.69 22.34 -23.08
N SER A 6 -77.56 22.77 -22.56
CA SER A 6 -76.37 21.94 -22.44
C SER A 6 -76.64 20.85 -21.40
N GLN A 7 -76.86 19.63 -21.88
CA GLN A 7 -76.89 18.42 -21.07
C GLN A 7 -75.60 18.34 -20.24
N GLN A 8 -75.73 18.31 -18.91
CA GLN A 8 -74.65 17.89 -18.04
C GLN A 8 -74.32 16.44 -18.35
N LEU A 9 -73.20 16.21 -19.04
CA LEU A 9 -72.62 14.89 -19.19
C LEU A 9 -72.16 14.43 -17.80
N ALA A 10 -72.76 13.35 -17.30
CA ALA A 10 -72.29 12.65 -16.13
C ALA A 10 -70.89 12.07 -16.43
N TYR A 11 -69.83 12.80 -16.05
CA TYR A 11 -68.47 12.29 -16.14
C TYR A 11 -68.28 11.29 -14.99
N ALA A 12 -68.03 10.03 -15.34
CA ALA A 12 -67.62 9.01 -14.37
C ALA A 12 -66.35 9.48 -13.64
N PRO A 13 -66.21 9.26 -12.33
CA PRO A 13 -64.97 9.58 -11.63
C PRO A 13 -63.90 8.62 -12.14
N THR A 14 -63.01 9.09 -13.02
CA THR A 14 -61.81 8.35 -13.39
C THR A 14 -60.85 8.39 -12.20
N PRO A 15 -60.50 7.26 -11.55
CA PRO A 15 -59.57 7.24 -10.44
C PRO A 15 -58.13 7.22 -10.99
N TYR A 16 -57.76 8.22 -11.77
CA TYR A 16 -56.39 8.39 -12.25
C TYR A 16 -56.05 9.87 -12.34
N SER A 17 -56.07 10.54 -11.20
CA SER A 17 -55.16 11.65 -10.96
C SER A 17 -53.76 11.06 -10.80
N TYR A 18 -53.06 10.84 -11.91
CA TYR A 18 -51.60 10.69 -11.86
C TYR A 18 -51.03 12.08 -11.57
N THR A 19 -51.04 12.47 -10.30
CA THR A 19 -50.13 13.48 -9.80
C THR A 19 -48.78 12.80 -9.70
N PRO A 20 -47.76 13.17 -10.48
CA PRO A 20 -46.41 12.73 -10.17
C PRO A 20 -46.05 13.40 -8.84
N THR A 21 -46.30 12.72 -7.72
CA THR A 21 -45.68 13.04 -6.43
C THR A 21 -44.22 12.61 -6.50
N SER A 22 -43.46 13.30 -7.34
CA SER A 22 -42.01 13.23 -7.36
C SER A 22 -41.47 14.25 -6.36
N ASN A 23 -41.72 14.00 -5.06
CA ASN A 23 -40.99 14.66 -3.97
C ASN A 23 -39.61 14.01 -3.74
N LEU A 24 -39.06 13.39 -4.78
CA LEU A 24 -37.64 13.10 -4.91
C LEU A 24 -37.16 13.97 -6.06
N SER A 25 -36.88 15.23 -5.77
CA SER A 25 -36.08 16.07 -6.65
C SER A 25 -34.71 15.39 -6.76
N LEU A 26 -34.56 14.52 -7.76
CA LEU A 26 -33.26 14.13 -8.26
C LEU A 26 -32.58 15.43 -8.71
N THR A 27 -31.61 15.90 -7.92
CA THR A 27 -30.70 17.00 -8.31
C THR A 27 -29.86 16.63 -9.55
N ILE A 28 -29.97 15.39 -10.02
CA ILE A 28 -29.30 14.84 -11.19
C ILE A 28 -30.28 14.91 -12.36
N ASN A 29 -29.96 15.74 -13.36
CA ASN A 29 -30.70 15.81 -14.60
C ASN A 29 -30.50 14.50 -15.40
N PRO A 30 -31.54 13.67 -15.59
CA PRO A 30 -31.40 12.39 -16.28
C PRO A 30 -31.20 12.53 -17.79
N ASP A 31 -31.40 13.72 -18.36
CA ASP A 31 -31.24 14.00 -19.80
C ASP A 31 -29.81 14.44 -20.18
N GLU A 32 -28.90 14.58 -19.21
CA GLU A 32 -27.51 15.01 -19.44
C GLU A 32 -26.52 13.92 -19.01
N GLU A 33 -25.61 13.54 -19.91
CA GLU A 33 -24.55 12.57 -19.59
C GLU A 33 -23.53 13.21 -18.65
N VAL A 34 -23.33 12.59 -17.48
CA VAL A 34 -22.35 13.07 -16.51
C VAL A 34 -20.94 12.80 -17.04
N THR A 35 -20.18 13.87 -17.26
CA THR A 35 -18.77 13.79 -17.66
C THR A 35 -17.86 13.65 -16.44
N LEU A 36 -16.86 12.78 -16.51
CA LEU A 36 -15.90 12.53 -15.41
C LEU A 36 -15.01 13.73 -15.08
N SER A 37 -14.69 14.57 -16.06
CA SER A 37 -13.84 15.75 -15.86
C SER A 37 -14.28 16.90 -16.76
N THR A 38 -14.26 18.11 -16.23
CA THR A 38 -14.60 19.33 -16.99
C THR A 38 -13.35 20.10 -17.43
N ASN A 39 -12.20 19.87 -16.79
CA ASN A 39 -10.94 20.57 -17.02
C ASN A 39 -9.78 19.59 -17.31
N SER A 40 -8.77 20.05 -18.08
CA SER A 40 -7.57 19.25 -18.38
C SER A 40 -6.83 18.82 -17.11
N THR A 41 -6.71 19.71 -16.12
CA THR A 41 -6.05 19.41 -14.84
C THR A 41 -6.79 18.33 -14.04
N GLU A 42 -8.12 18.34 -14.11
CA GLU A 42 -8.96 17.33 -13.44
C GLU A 42 -8.84 15.98 -14.16
N ARG A 43 -8.77 15.98 -15.49
CA ARG A 43 -8.53 14.77 -16.28
C ARG A 43 -7.18 14.12 -15.92
N ASP A 44 -6.12 14.92 -15.83
CA ASP A 44 -4.77 14.41 -15.51
C ASP A 44 -4.70 13.87 -14.06
N LEU A 45 -5.44 14.49 -13.14
CA LEU A 45 -5.62 13.98 -11.77
C LEU A 45 -6.33 12.62 -11.77
N TYR A 46 -7.45 12.48 -12.48
CA TYR A 46 -8.17 11.21 -12.56
C TYR A 46 -7.37 10.12 -13.27
N GLU A 47 -6.57 10.47 -14.28
CA GLU A 47 -5.65 9.53 -14.93
C GLU A 47 -4.62 8.99 -13.92
N SER A 48 -4.06 9.87 -13.09
CA SER A 48 -3.11 9.49 -12.04
C SER A 48 -3.76 8.63 -10.94
N LEU A 49 -5.00 8.95 -10.54
CA LEU A 49 -5.78 8.13 -9.60
C LEU A 49 -6.15 6.76 -10.20
N ALA A 50 -6.47 6.71 -11.49
CA ALA A 50 -6.73 5.47 -12.22
C ALA A 50 -5.47 4.59 -12.31
N GLU A 51 -4.29 5.19 -12.52
CA GLU A 51 -3.02 4.49 -12.50
C GLU A 51 -2.74 3.88 -11.11
N ILE A 52 -2.97 4.65 -10.03
CA ILE A 52 -2.87 4.13 -8.65
C ILE A 52 -3.84 2.96 -8.43
N TYR A 53 -5.10 3.09 -8.84
CA TYR A 53 -6.10 2.04 -8.75
C TYR A 53 -5.65 0.77 -9.49
N SER A 54 -5.15 0.93 -10.72
CA SER A 54 -4.61 -0.15 -11.55
C SER A 54 -3.43 -0.85 -10.87
N ILE A 55 -2.47 -0.09 -10.32
CA ILE A 55 -1.32 -0.65 -9.61
C ILE A 55 -1.76 -1.46 -8.39
N VAL A 56 -2.72 -0.96 -7.60
CA VAL A 56 -3.20 -1.64 -6.39
C VAL A 56 -3.89 -2.97 -6.74
N ILE A 57 -4.76 -2.99 -7.74
CA ILE A 57 -5.47 -4.20 -8.18
C ILE A 57 -4.50 -5.22 -8.80
N THR A 58 -3.57 -4.75 -9.63
CA THR A 58 -2.57 -5.63 -10.26
C THR A 58 -1.61 -6.21 -9.22
N LEU A 59 -1.24 -5.46 -8.19
CA LEU A 59 -0.43 -5.95 -7.08
C LEU A 59 -1.16 -7.05 -6.31
N ASP A 60 -2.46 -6.90 -6.01
CA ASP A 60 -3.24 -7.94 -5.33
C ASP A 60 -3.36 -9.21 -6.17
N ALA A 61 -3.57 -9.06 -7.48
CA ALA A 61 -3.59 -10.17 -8.42
C ALA A 61 -2.22 -10.87 -8.52
N LEU A 62 -1.12 -10.11 -8.49
CA LEU A 62 0.25 -10.62 -8.48
C LEU A 62 0.52 -11.46 -7.21
N GLU A 63 0.13 -10.95 -6.03
CA GLU A 63 0.22 -11.70 -4.77
C GLU A 63 -0.57 -13.02 -4.84
N ARG A 64 -1.80 -12.95 -5.36
CA ARG A 64 -2.64 -14.14 -5.50
C ARG A 64 -2.04 -15.16 -6.46
N ALA A 65 -1.42 -14.72 -7.55
CA ALA A 65 -0.80 -15.59 -8.53
C ALA A 65 0.47 -16.26 -7.98
N TYR A 66 1.27 -15.52 -7.21
CA TYR A 66 2.45 -16.06 -6.54
C TYR A 66 2.08 -17.12 -5.50
N LEU A 67 1.05 -16.86 -4.66
CA LEU A 67 0.56 -17.85 -3.68
C LEU A 67 -0.09 -19.10 -4.30
N LYS A 68 -0.43 -19.05 -5.60
CA LYS A 68 -0.95 -20.18 -6.37
C LYS A 68 0.15 -20.87 -7.18
N ASP A 69 1.43 -20.57 -6.91
CA ASP A 69 2.59 -21.06 -7.66
C ASP A 69 2.48 -20.83 -9.18
N SER A 70 1.76 -19.80 -9.60
CA SER A 70 1.52 -19.51 -11.03
C SER A 70 2.63 -18.66 -11.66
N ILE A 71 3.48 -18.04 -10.84
CA ILE A 71 4.57 -17.15 -11.27
C ILE A 71 5.82 -17.50 -10.46
N PRO A 72 7.01 -17.61 -11.09
CA PRO A 72 8.25 -17.89 -10.37
C PRO A 72 8.68 -16.71 -9.50
N GLU A 73 9.41 -17.01 -8.41
CA GLU A 73 9.84 -16.05 -7.39
C GLU A 73 10.62 -14.84 -7.95
N ALA A 74 11.47 -15.08 -8.95
CA ALA A 74 12.28 -14.04 -9.57
C ALA A 74 11.42 -13.00 -10.31
N GLU A 75 10.47 -13.45 -11.14
CA GLU A 75 9.57 -12.57 -11.90
C GLU A 75 8.59 -11.83 -10.98
N TYR A 76 8.12 -12.50 -9.93
CA TYR A 76 7.30 -11.89 -8.90
C TYR A 76 8.05 -10.74 -8.21
N THR A 77 9.29 -10.98 -7.77
CA THR A 77 10.09 -10.00 -7.02
C THR A 77 10.41 -8.78 -7.88
N GLU A 78 10.76 -8.97 -9.15
CA GLU A 78 11.01 -7.88 -10.08
C GLU A 78 9.74 -7.07 -10.35
N THR A 79 8.62 -7.75 -10.65
CA THR A 79 7.35 -7.10 -10.97
C THR A 79 6.79 -6.35 -9.76
N CYS A 80 6.85 -6.93 -8.57
CA CYS A 80 6.42 -6.29 -7.33
C CYS A 80 7.25 -5.04 -7.04
N ASN A 81 8.58 -5.10 -7.17
CA ASN A 81 9.44 -3.93 -6.97
C ASN A 81 9.14 -2.81 -7.97
N ARG A 82 8.85 -3.17 -9.23
CA ARG A 82 8.47 -2.19 -10.25
C ARG A 82 7.14 -1.51 -9.91
N LEU A 83 6.11 -2.28 -9.54
CA LEU A 83 4.80 -1.75 -9.14
C LEU A 83 4.90 -0.84 -7.91
N LEU A 84 5.68 -1.24 -6.90
CA LEU A 84 5.93 -0.42 -5.71
C LEU A 84 6.62 0.92 -6.04
N LYS A 85 7.59 0.91 -6.96
CA LYS A 85 8.24 2.14 -7.44
C LYS A 85 7.27 3.05 -8.18
N GLN A 86 6.45 2.49 -9.06
CA GLN A 86 5.42 3.24 -9.79
C GLN A 86 4.38 3.86 -8.86
N TYR A 87 3.94 3.11 -7.84
CA TYR A 87 3.04 3.59 -6.81
C TYR A 87 3.64 4.79 -6.06
N LYS A 88 4.89 4.66 -5.59
CA LYS A 88 5.59 5.77 -4.91
C LYS A 88 5.78 6.98 -5.82
N SER A 89 6.05 6.77 -7.11
CA SER A 89 6.20 7.85 -8.08
C SER A 89 4.90 8.60 -8.34
N ASN A 90 3.76 7.91 -8.42
CA ASN A 90 2.45 8.56 -8.57
C ASN A 90 2.05 9.35 -7.32
N LEU A 91 2.41 8.86 -6.13
CA LEU A 91 2.19 9.58 -4.86
C LEU A 91 3.16 10.75 -4.62
N ALA A 92 4.20 10.90 -5.44
CA ALA A 92 5.10 12.04 -5.34
C ALA A 92 4.46 13.35 -5.85
N ASP A 93 3.41 13.27 -6.67
CA ASP A 93 2.63 14.43 -7.09
C ASP A 93 1.77 14.95 -5.91
N GLU A 94 1.97 16.20 -5.51
CA GLU A 94 1.25 16.81 -4.39
C GLU A 94 -0.26 16.88 -4.61
N ASN A 95 -0.73 17.05 -5.85
CA ASN A 95 -2.16 17.12 -6.14
C ASN A 95 -2.83 15.76 -5.93
N VAL A 96 -2.16 14.71 -6.41
CA VAL A 96 -2.61 13.32 -6.24
C VAL A 96 -2.53 12.92 -4.77
N SER A 97 -1.44 13.24 -4.07
CA SER A 97 -1.26 12.95 -2.65
C SER A 97 -2.35 13.59 -1.78
N ARG A 98 -2.77 14.83 -2.08
CA ARG A 98 -3.85 15.52 -1.36
C ARG A 98 -5.21 14.86 -1.53
N VAL A 99 -5.52 14.37 -2.74
CA VAL A 99 -6.81 13.73 -3.05
C VAL A 99 -6.83 12.29 -2.59
N PHE A 100 -5.72 11.58 -2.76
CA PHE A 100 -5.53 10.21 -2.29
C PHE A 100 -5.64 10.10 -0.77
N ARG A 101 -5.11 11.10 -0.03
CA ARG A 101 -5.02 11.14 1.44
C ARG A 101 -4.26 9.92 1.99
N ASP A 102 -4.96 8.82 2.19
CA ASP A 102 -4.45 7.59 2.76
C ASP A 102 -5.04 6.38 2.05
N LEU A 103 -4.30 5.27 2.09
CA LEU A 103 -4.65 4.04 1.39
C LEU A 103 -5.99 3.44 1.85
N GLU A 104 -6.37 3.62 3.13
CA GLU A 104 -7.60 3.07 3.67
C GLU A 104 -8.83 3.87 3.21
N SER A 105 -8.74 5.21 3.23
CA SER A 105 -9.75 6.12 2.67
C SER A 105 -9.95 5.87 1.18
N PHE A 106 -8.86 5.72 0.42
CA PHE A 106 -8.95 5.42 -1.02
C PHE A 106 -9.65 4.08 -1.29
N LYS A 107 -9.34 3.04 -0.50
CA LYS A 107 -10.02 1.74 -0.61
C LYS A 107 -11.51 1.84 -0.27
N MET A 108 -11.88 2.63 0.74
CA MET A 108 -13.27 2.81 1.13
C MET A 108 -14.07 3.58 0.07
N GLU A 109 -13.50 4.65 -0.48
CA GLU A 109 -14.12 5.47 -1.52
C GLU A 109 -14.41 4.67 -2.79
N TRP A 110 -13.44 3.84 -3.22
CA TRP A 110 -13.55 3.04 -4.45
C TRP A 110 -14.01 1.60 -4.22
N ASN A 111 -14.43 1.27 -3.00
CA ASN A 111 -14.89 -0.07 -2.58
C ASN A 111 -13.92 -1.21 -3.00
N MET A 112 -12.63 -1.04 -2.70
CA MET A 112 -11.57 -1.96 -3.10
C MET A 112 -11.32 -3.05 -2.06
N GLU A 113 -11.60 -4.30 -2.40
CA GLU A 113 -11.25 -5.47 -1.59
C GLU A 113 -9.86 -6.03 -1.97
N VAL A 114 -8.81 -5.38 -1.46
CA VAL A 114 -7.41 -5.70 -1.78
C VAL A 114 -6.57 -5.96 -0.51
N PRO A 115 -6.90 -6.99 0.28
CA PRO A 115 -6.22 -7.24 1.55
C PRO A 115 -4.72 -7.52 1.38
N ARG A 116 -4.32 -8.23 0.32
CA ARG A 116 -2.91 -8.64 0.12
C ARG A 116 -2.05 -7.48 -0.36
N ALA A 117 -2.56 -6.70 -1.30
CA ALA A 117 -1.88 -5.48 -1.73
C ALA A 117 -1.76 -4.47 -0.59
N THR A 118 -2.74 -4.41 0.32
CA THR A 118 -2.70 -3.48 1.48
C THR A 118 -1.50 -3.79 2.39
N GLU A 119 -1.32 -5.06 2.75
CA GLU A 119 -0.16 -5.49 3.54
C GLU A 119 1.13 -5.14 2.81
N ARG A 120 1.20 -5.46 1.51
CA ARG A 120 2.37 -5.20 0.70
C ARG A 120 2.72 -3.71 0.56
N LEU A 121 1.73 -2.85 0.38
CA LEU A 121 1.94 -1.40 0.26
C LEU A 121 2.34 -0.77 1.59
N LYS A 122 1.83 -1.30 2.72
CA LYS A 122 2.25 -0.88 4.06
C LYS A 122 3.72 -1.23 4.32
N LEU A 123 4.13 -2.43 3.94
CA LEU A 123 5.50 -2.93 4.11
C LEU A 123 6.50 -2.30 3.14
N GLY A 124 6.09 -2.01 1.91
CA GLY A 124 6.95 -1.43 0.88
C GLY A 124 8.04 -2.36 0.34
N LEU A 125 7.96 -3.67 0.62
CA LEU A 125 8.92 -4.70 0.18
C LEU A 125 8.19 -5.97 -0.30
N PRO A 126 8.68 -6.69 -1.34
CA PRO A 126 8.09 -7.96 -1.80
C PRO A 126 8.00 -9.06 -0.72
N ALA A 127 7.06 -10.02 -0.83
CA ALA A 127 6.85 -11.12 0.15
C ALA A 127 8.13 -11.92 0.36
N THR A 128 8.88 -12.09 -0.72
CA THR A 128 10.13 -12.84 -0.77
C THR A 128 11.19 -12.24 0.15
N VAL A 129 11.07 -10.96 0.49
CA VAL A 129 11.93 -10.25 1.44
C VAL A 129 11.40 -10.39 2.87
N GLU A 130 10.10 -10.60 3.08
CA GLU A 130 9.46 -10.74 4.40
C GLU A 130 9.53 -12.18 4.93
N SER A 131 9.14 -13.14 4.11
CA SER A 131 9.32 -14.57 4.33
C SER A 131 9.91 -15.16 3.05
N PRO A 132 11.22 -15.45 3.00
CA PRO A 132 11.73 -16.26 1.91
C PRO A 132 10.96 -17.58 1.94
N SER A 133 10.06 -17.79 0.98
CA SER A 133 9.38 -19.07 0.81
C SER A 133 10.46 -20.14 0.79
N ALA A 134 10.36 -21.09 1.73
CA ALA A 134 11.33 -22.13 2.00
C ALA A 134 12.07 -22.50 0.71
N ARG A 135 13.31 -22.01 0.58
CA ARG A 135 14.14 -22.38 -0.56
C ARG A 135 14.11 -23.90 -0.63
N PRO A 136 13.90 -24.53 -1.80
CA PRO A 136 14.25 -25.94 -1.93
C PRO A 136 15.70 -26.02 -1.48
N ALA A 137 15.91 -26.71 -0.35
CA ALA A 137 17.14 -26.73 0.43
C ALA A 137 18.33 -26.36 -0.45
N ALA A 138 18.81 -25.12 -0.32
CA ALA A 138 20.03 -24.70 -1.00
C ALA A 138 21.15 -25.52 -0.39
N GLN A 139 21.36 -26.65 -1.06
CA GLN A 139 22.40 -27.64 -0.90
C GLN A 139 23.65 -27.01 -0.29
N ASN A 140 23.94 -27.37 0.96
CA ASN A 140 25.22 -27.19 1.63
C ASN A 140 26.02 -25.96 1.17
N GLN A 141 25.51 -24.75 1.39
CA GLN A 141 26.37 -23.57 1.33
C GLN A 141 27.32 -23.65 2.52
N GLY A 142 28.56 -24.04 2.25
CA GLY A 142 29.57 -24.31 3.26
C GLY A 142 29.72 -23.16 4.26
N SER A 143 30.16 -23.50 5.47
CA SER A 143 30.34 -22.61 6.64
C SER A 143 30.98 -21.23 6.34
N ALA A 144 31.71 -21.07 5.23
CA ALA A 144 32.28 -19.80 4.78
C ALA A 144 31.24 -18.81 4.24
N ALA A 145 30.23 -19.26 3.46
CA ALA A 145 29.20 -18.38 2.92
C ALA A 145 28.27 -17.85 4.01
N ALA A 146 27.91 -18.70 4.97
CA ALA A 146 27.18 -18.30 6.18
C ALA A 146 27.98 -17.25 6.98
N ALA A 147 29.28 -17.45 7.18
CA ALA A 147 30.15 -16.47 7.85
C ALA A 147 30.20 -15.12 7.11
N THR A 148 30.29 -15.12 5.79
CA THR A 148 30.24 -13.87 4.99
C THR A 148 28.90 -13.16 5.13
N HIS A 149 27.78 -13.89 5.14
CA HIS A 149 26.45 -13.30 5.34
C HIS A 149 26.26 -12.76 6.77
N ILE A 150 26.82 -13.43 7.78
CA ILE A 150 26.81 -12.97 9.18
C ILE A 150 27.60 -11.67 9.35
N VAL A 151 28.77 -11.58 8.71
CA VAL A 151 29.59 -10.36 8.71
C VAL A 151 28.84 -9.22 8.04
N ALA A 152 28.28 -9.46 6.84
CA ALA A 152 27.49 -8.45 6.13
C ALA A 152 26.26 -7.98 6.94
N ALA A 153 25.55 -8.89 7.60
CA ALA A 153 24.44 -8.52 8.49
C ALA A 153 24.93 -7.66 9.66
N SER A 154 26.05 -8.03 10.29
CA SER A 154 26.66 -7.26 11.38
C SER A 154 27.12 -5.87 10.94
N GLU A 155 27.69 -5.75 9.73
CA GLU A 155 28.07 -4.47 9.12
C GLU A 155 26.86 -3.56 8.91
N ASN A 156 25.73 -4.12 8.44
CA ASN A 156 24.49 -3.36 8.25
C ASN A 156 23.91 -2.88 9.59
N PHE A 157 23.93 -3.72 10.65
CA PHE A 157 23.56 -3.28 12.00
C PHE A 157 24.49 -2.18 12.54
N ILE A 158 25.81 -2.29 12.31
CA ILE A 158 26.76 -1.25 12.71
C ILE A 158 26.44 0.06 11.99
N THR A 159 26.18 0.00 10.69
CA THR A 159 25.83 1.15 9.86
C THR A 159 24.53 1.82 10.36
N MET A 160 23.53 1.00 10.71
CA MET A 160 22.28 1.45 11.34
C MET A 160 22.52 2.17 12.67
N PHE A 161 23.35 1.58 13.56
CA PHE A 161 23.69 2.20 14.84
C PHE A 161 24.50 3.48 14.68
N ASP A 162 25.39 3.53 13.70
CA ASP A 162 26.19 4.71 13.40
C ASP A 162 25.33 5.85 12.87
N ALA A 163 24.41 5.56 11.94
CA ALA A 163 23.44 6.54 11.44
C ALA A 163 22.60 7.16 12.58
N ILE A 164 22.13 6.33 13.53
CA ILE A 164 21.40 6.82 14.71
C ILE A 164 22.30 7.69 15.60
N LYS A 165 23.55 7.29 15.84
CA LYS A 165 24.51 8.04 16.66
C LYS A 165 24.95 9.36 16.02
N MET A 166 25.05 9.40 14.70
CA MET A 166 25.35 10.60 13.92
C MET A 166 24.13 11.53 13.76
N ASN A 167 23.01 11.20 14.39
CA ASN A 167 21.76 11.95 14.31
C ASN A 167 21.24 12.08 12.86
N MET A 168 21.56 11.10 12.00
CA MET A 168 21.05 10.99 10.63
C MET A 168 19.68 10.29 10.66
N LEU A 169 18.70 10.97 11.26
CA LEU A 169 17.37 10.43 11.54
C LEU A 169 16.35 10.64 10.42
N SER A 170 16.82 10.99 9.23
CA SER A 170 15.95 11.23 8.08
C SER A 170 15.47 9.90 7.50
N LYS A 171 14.19 9.86 7.09
CA LYS A 171 13.58 8.69 6.46
C LYS A 171 14.39 8.20 5.27
N ASP A 172 14.85 9.11 4.40
CA ASP A 172 15.62 8.75 3.20
C ASP A 172 16.96 8.07 3.52
N THR A 173 17.54 8.34 4.69
CA THR A 173 18.78 7.69 5.14
C THR A 173 18.48 6.37 5.84
N LEU A 174 17.51 6.34 6.75
CA LEU A 174 17.25 5.16 7.57
C LEU A 174 16.52 4.06 6.79
N HIS A 175 15.59 4.42 5.90
CA HIS A 175 14.83 3.46 5.12
C HIS A 175 15.72 2.50 4.31
N PRO A 176 16.67 2.94 3.46
CA PRO A 176 17.53 2.01 2.74
C PRO A 176 18.36 1.13 3.68
N ILE A 177 18.87 1.68 4.79
CA ILE A 177 19.68 0.93 5.77
C ILE A 177 18.85 -0.16 6.46
N LEU A 178 17.59 0.13 6.86
CA LEU A 178 16.70 -0.89 7.42
C LEU A 178 16.38 -1.99 6.41
N VAL A 179 16.12 -1.64 5.15
CA VAL A 179 15.85 -2.61 4.08
C VAL A 179 17.04 -3.55 3.86
N GLU A 180 18.26 -3.01 3.83
CA GLU A 180 19.47 -3.83 3.69
C GLU A 180 19.71 -4.69 4.94
N THR A 181 19.39 -4.19 6.13
CA THR A 181 19.50 -4.93 7.38
C THR A 181 18.55 -6.13 7.40
N ILE A 182 17.26 -5.94 7.07
CA ILE A 182 16.30 -7.06 7.04
C ILE A 182 16.66 -8.10 5.97
N GLN A 183 17.11 -7.66 4.79
CA GLN A 183 17.57 -8.57 3.75
C GLN A 183 18.80 -9.40 4.16
N ALA A 184 19.76 -8.77 4.85
CA ALA A 184 20.94 -9.47 5.35
C ALA A 184 20.58 -10.47 6.46
N VAL A 185 19.71 -10.09 7.39
CA VAL A 185 19.20 -10.97 8.45
C VAL A 185 18.47 -12.18 7.85
N ASN A 186 17.61 -11.97 6.85
CA ASN A 186 16.86 -13.05 6.19
C ASN A 186 17.75 -13.98 5.35
N LYS A 187 18.95 -13.54 4.93
CA LYS A 187 19.93 -14.42 4.27
C LYS A 187 20.68 -15.33 5.25
N VAL A 188 20.81 -14.91 6.51
CA VAL A 188 21.57 -15.64 7.54
C VAL A 188 20.67 -16.59 8.32
N THR A 189 19.42 -16.19 8.59
CA THR A 189 18.52 -16.93 9.48
C THR A 189 17.24 -17.30 8.76
N ASP A 190 17.04 -18.61 8.53
CA ASP A 190 15.81 -19.20 7.98
C ASP A 190 14.69 -19.30 9.05
N THR A 191 15.05 -19.13 10.32
CA THR A 191 14.12 -19.12 11.45
C THR A 191 13.47 -17.75 11.60
N ASP A 192 12.15 -17.70 11.67
CA ASP A 192 11.43 -16.56 12.21
C ASP A 192 11.78 -16.43 13.70
N PHE A 193 12.37 -15.29 14.07
CA PHE A 193 12.63 -14.95 15.46
C PHE A 193 11.93 -13.63 15.78
N ASP A 194 11.48 -13.48 17.03
CA ASP A 194 10.61 -12.39 17.51
C ASP A 194 11.12 -10.99 17.09
N SER A 195 12.44 -10.85 16.96
CA SER A 195 13.07 -9.60 16.60
C SER A 195 13.01 -9.21 15.12
N LYS A 196 12.64 -10.11 14.19
CA LYS A 196 12.34 -9.74 12.79
C LYS A 196 11.11 -8.85 12.72
N GLY A 197 10.07 -9.14 13.51
CA GLY A 197 8.84 -8.37 13.57
C GLY A 197 9.08 -6.91 13.92
N LYS A 198 10.06 -6.62 14.78
CA LYS A 198 10.45 -5.26 15.17
C LYS A 198 11.07 -4.47 14.02
N ILE A 199 11.96 -5.07 13.24
CA ILE A 199 12.57 -4.41 12.08
C ILE A 199 11.50 -4.08 11.04
N VAL A 200 10.57 -5.02 10.80
CA VAL A 200 9.44 -4.84 9.89
C VAL A 200 8.49 -3.74 10.40
N GLN A 201 8.18 -3.72 11.70
CA GLN A 201 7.37 -2.67 12.31
C GLN A 201 7.99 -1.28 12.09
N TRP A 202 9.29 -1.13 12.32
CA TRP A 202 9.99 0.13 12.08
C TRP A 202 10.01 0.50 10.60
N LEU A 203 10.10 -0.47 9.70
CA LEU A 203 10.00 -0.22 8.27
C LEU A 203 8.62 0.31 7.87
N ILE A 204 7.55 -0.25 8.45
CA ILE A 204 6.17 0.24 8.25
C ILE A 204 6.05 1.66 8.79
N THR A 205 6.55 1.93 10.00
CA THR A 205 6.54 3.27 10.60
C THR A 205 7.27 4.29 9.72
N LEU A 206 8.48 3.95 9.26
CA LEU A 206 9.26 4.79 8.35
C LEU A 206 8.54 5.00 7.01
N ASN A 207 7.87 3.99 6.47
CA ASN A 207 7.13 4.12 5.22
C ASN A 207 5.91 5.04 5.37
N GLN A 208 5.23 5.03 6.53
CA GLN A 208 4.10 5.90 6.85
C GLN A 208 4.48 7.37 7.13
N MET A 209 5.71 7.64 7.57
CA MET A 209 6.22 9.01 7.75
C MET A 209 6.41 9.73 6.40
N ARG A 210 6.35 11.07 6.38
CA ARG A 210 6.60 11.84 5.13
C ARG A 210 8.08 11.73 4.73
N ALA A 211 8.38 11.81 3.43
CA ALA A 211 9.75 11.69 2.89
C ALA A 211 10.77 12.61 3.60
N ALA A 212 10.37 13.85 3.91
CA ALA A 212 11.20 14.86 4.56
C ALA A 212 11.03 14.94 6.09
N GLU A 213 10.39 13.94 6.71
CA GLU A 213 10.16 13.92 8.16
C GLU A 213 11.28 13.13 8.85
N ASP A 214 11.93 13.78 9.81
CA ASP A 214 12.95 13.17 10.67
C ASP A 214 12.27 12.47 11.85
N LEU A 215 12.84 11.36 12.33
CA LEU A 215 12.37 10.77 13.58
C LEU A 215 12.58 11.73 14.75
N THR A 216 11.59 11.78 15.62
CA THR A 216 11.73 12.46 16.91
C THR A 216 12.86 11.80 17.73
N PRO A 217 13.54 12.56 18.61
CA PRO A 217 14.60 12.00 19.45
C PRO A 217 14.10 10.87 20.37
N GLU A 218 12.81 10.85 20.67
CA GLU A 218 12.14 9.78 21.42
C GLU A 218 12.03 8.51 20.57
N GLN A 219 11.48 8.61 19.36
CA GLN A 219 11.39 7.49 18.43
C GLN A 219 12.78 6.96 18.03
N ALA A 220 13.78 7.83 17.90
CA ALA A 220 15.16 7.42 17.62
C ALA A 220 15.74 6.54 18.74
N ARG A 221 15.42 6.84 20.01
CA ARG A 221 15.82 5.99 21.15
C ARG A 221 15.07 4.67 21.15
N GLU A 222 13.79 4.66 20.82
CA GLU A 222 13.00 3.43 20.69
C GLU A 222 13.54 2.56 19.54
N LEU A 223 13.79 3.13 18.36
CA LEU A 223 14.42 2.46 17.22
C LEU A 223 15.78 1.87 17.61
N GLN A 224 16.60 2.63 18.33
CA GLN A 224 17.89 2.15 18.81
C GLN A 224 17.73 0.96 19.76
N PHE A 225 16.77 1.02 20.69
CA PHE A 225 16.51 -0.07 21.63
C PHE A 225 16.02 -1.34 20.92
N ASP A 226 15.03 -1.20 20.03
CA ASP A 226 14.50 -2.32 19.25
C ASP A 226 15.55 -2.93 18.32
N MET A 227 16.42 -2.10 17.73
CA MET A 227 17.52 -2.57 16.88
C MET A 227 18.61 -3.30 17.69
N ASN A 228 18.90 -2.86 18.93
CA ASN A 228 19.77 -3.61 19.84
C ASN A 228 19.16 -4.96 20.20
N GLN A 229 17.87 -5.00 20.53
CA GLN A 229 17.20 -6.27 20.79
C GLN A 229 17.16 -7.18 19.56
N ALA A 230 17.03 -6.60 18.36
CA ALA A 230 17.12 -7.35 17.12
C ALA A 230 18.50 -7.93 16.86
N TYR A 231 19.55 -7.15 17.15
CA TYR A 231 20.93 -7.61 17.04
C TYR A 231 21.29 -8.68 18.08
N ASP A 232 20.80 -8.56 19.32
CA ASP A 232 20.99 -9.57 20.36
C ASP A 232 20.21 -10.86 20.05
N GLY A 233 18.98 -10.75 19.55
CA GLY A 233 18.21 -11.88 19.04
C GLY A 233 18.93 -12.57 17.90
N PHE A 234 19.46 -11.80 16.94
CA PHE A 234 20.26 -12.32 15.83
C PHE A 234 21.53 -13.05 16.32
N LYS A 235 22.29 -12.46 17.24
CA LYS A 235 23.44 -13.13 17.87
C LYS A 235 23.05 -14.42 18.58
N SER A 236 21.90 -14.45 19.26
CA SER A 236 21.40 -15.64 19.93
C SER A 236 21.00 -16.74 18.95
N THR A 237 20.63 -16.42 17.71
CA THR A 237 20.36 -17.42 16.67
C THR A 237 21.63 -18.00 16.04
N LEU A 238 22.79 -17.38 16.27
CA LEU A 238 24.09 -17.78 15.72
C LEU A 238 24.94 -18.64 16.68
N GLY A 239 24.53 -18.77 17.94
CA GLY A 239 25.19 -19.58 18.97
C GLY A 239 24.33 -20.74 19.43
#